data_AF-A0A1M6SYY2-F1
#
_entry.id   AF-A0A1M6SYY2-F1
#
_cell.length_a   1.000
_cell.length_b   1.000
_cell.length_c   1.000
_cell.angle_alpha   90.00
_cell.angle_beta   90.00
_cell.angle_gamma   90.00
#
_symmetry.space_group_name_H-M   'P 1'
#
loop_
_entity.id
_entity.type
_entity.pdbx_description
1 polymer ?
#
loop_
_entity_poly.entity_id
_entity_poly.type
_entity_poly.pdbx_seq_one_letter_code
_entity_poly.pdbx_strand_id
1 'polypeptide(L)'
;MRRVFKSLVLVFVLVFVFVVVSFSEEKQEKHPIDVWLEKCIEKDSSTAEMINCSNKAYEMWDKELNRVYQELMKKLSPEEKELLKESQRQWLKFRDAEFRFINQIYGYEGGFYHTQRIGSKIDLVRERVLHLLDYLKEKMISN
;
A
#
# COMPACT_ATOMS: atom_id res chain seq x y z
N MET A 1 24.95 -39.05 28.59
CA MET A 1 23.62 -38.43 28.68
C MET A 1 23.67 -36.90 28.86
N ARG A 2 24.31 -36.35 29.91
CA ARG A 2 24.35 -34.88 30.16
C ARG A 2 24.98 -34.02 29.05
N ARG A 3 26.02 -34.49 28.35
CA ARG A 3 26.65 -33.76 27.22
C ARG A 3 25.74 -33.70 25.99
N VAL A 4 25.08 -34.82 25.65
CA VAL A 4 24.13 -34.91 24.53
C VAL A 4 22.90 -34.02 24.77
N PHE A 5 22.41 -33.99 26.02
CA PHE A 5 21.31 -33.09 26.41
C PHE A 5 21.69 -31.60 26.30
N LYS A 6 22.90 -31.21 26.72
CA LYS A 6 23.41 -29.85 26.54
C LYS A 6 23.54 -29.47 25.06
N SER A 7 24.04 -30.38 24.22
CA SER A 7 24.15 -30.15 22.77
C SER A 7 22.78 -30.02 22.10
N LEU A 8 21.79 -30.85 22.47
CA LEU A 8 20.42 -30.76 21.98
C LEU A 8 19.74 -29.45 22.38
N VAL A 9 19.92 -29.00 23.64
CA VAL A 9 19.41 -27.71 24.11
C VAL A 9 20.08 -26.56 23.35
N LEU A 10 21.40 -26.63 23.09
CA LEU A 10 22.11 -25.58 22.36
C LEU A 10 21.65 -25.48 20.90
N VAL A 11 21.45 -26.62 20.22
CA VAL A 11 20.93 -26.66 18.85
C VAL A 11 19.51 -26.11 18.82
N PHE A 12 18.66 -26.45 19.77
CA PHE A 12 17.29 -25.94 19.84
C PHE A 12 17.25 -24.42 20.05
N VAL A 13 18.12 -23.89 20.92
CA VAL A 13 18.27 -22.43 21.13
C VAL A 13 18.78 -21.73 19.87
N LEU A 14 19.76 -22.31 19.18
CA LEU A 14 20.29 -21.74 17.93
C LEU A 14 19.25 -21.73 16.80
N VAL A 15 18.47 -22.80 16.66
CA VAL A 15 17.35 -22.87 15.70
C VAL A 15 16.26 -21.86 16.06
N PHE A 16 15.91 -21.76 17.34
CA PHE A 16 14.91 -20.79 17.80
C PHE A 16 15.35 -19.34 17.51
N VAL A 17 16.60 -18.99 17.83
CA VAL A 17 17.17 -17.66 17.52
C VAL A 17 17.17 -17.39 16.01
N PHE A 18 17.53 -18.37 15.19
CA PHE A 18 17.53 -18.21 13.73
C PHE A 18 16.11 -17.95 13.19
N VAL A 19 15.10 -18.65 13.74
CA VAL A 19 13.68 -18.39 13.43
C VAL A 19 13.29 -16.96 13.83
N VAL A 20 13.63 -16.50 15.05
CA VAL A 20 13.27 -15.13 15.50
C VAL A 20 13.92 -14.05 14.62
N VAL A 21 15.16 -14.26 14.15
CA VAL A 21 15.88 -13.31 13.28
C VAL A 21 15.21 -13.20 11.90
N SER A 22 14.73 -14.32 11.34
CA SER A 22 13.96 -14.31 10.07
C SER A 22 12.56 -13.69 10.20
N PHE A 23 12.01 -13.60 11.42
CA PHE A 23 10.74 -12.94 11.73
C PHE A 23 10.89 -11.45 12.09
N SER A 24 12.01 -10.80 11.72
CA SER A 24 12.01 -9.34 11.70
C SER A 24 11.08 -8.88 10.57
N GLU A 25 9.91 -8.32 10.92
CA GLU A 25 9.09 -7.58 9.96
C GLU A 25 10.00 -6.54 9.30
N GLU A 26 10.18 -6.65 7.99
CA GLU A 26 10.75 -5.56 7.21
C GLU A 26 9.88 -4.34 7.52
N LYS A 27 10.45 -3.37 8.23
CA LYS A 27 9.74 -2.18 8.68
C LYS A 27 9.39 -1.36 7.44
N GLN A 28 8.26 -1.70 6.81
CA GLN A 28 7.81 -1.02 5.61
C GLN A 28 7.55 0.44 5.99
N GLU A 29 8.36 1.33 5.43
CA GLU A 29 8.26 2.75 5.69
C GLU A 29 6.88 3.23 5.22
N LYS A 30 6.03 3.67 6.15
CA LYS A 30 4.69 4.17 5.83
C LYS A 30 4.81 5.35 4.88
N HIS A 31 3.97 5.37 3.84
CA HIS A 31 3.94 6.49 2.91
C HIS A 31 3.51 7.78 3.64
N PRO A 32 4.07 8.96 3.32
CA PRO A 32 3.70 10.21 3.99
C PRO A 32 2.20 10.54 3.96
N ILE A 33 1.46 10.09 2.93
CA ILE A 33 0.00 10.25 2.87
C ILE A 33 -0.71 9.38 3.92
N ASP A 34 -0.23 8.17 4.20
CA ASP A 34 -0.77 7.33 5.28
C ASP A 34 -0.54 7.98 6.63
N VAL A 35 0.67 8.48 6.87
CA VAL A 35 1.02 9.20 8.10
C VAL A 35 0.17 10.46 8.26
N TRP A 36 -0.11 11.17 7.17
CA TRP A 36 -1.00 12.32 7.17
C TRP A 36 -2.44 11.93 7.53
N LEU A 37 -2.97 10.85 6.94
CA LEU A 37 -4.32 10.35 7.20
C LEU A 37 -4.49 9.94 8.67
N GLU A 38 -3.53 9.18 9.21
CA GLU A 38 -3.52 8.78 10.63
C GLU A 38 -3.59 10.01 11.55
N LYS A 39 -2.71 10.99 11.34
CA LYS A 39 -2.69 12.22 12.13
C LYS A 39 -3.96 13.07 11.97
N CYS A 40 -4.58 13.06 10.79
CA CYS A 40 -5.83 13.76 10.53
C CYS A 40 -6.97 13.16 11.37
N ILE A 41 -7.08 11.83 11.39
CA ILE A 41 -8.11 11.10 12.15
C ILE A 41 -7.85 11.18 13.66
N GLU A 42 -6.60 11.16 14.11
CA GLU A 42 -6.26 11.29 15.54
C GLU A 42 -6.66 12.64 16.13
N LYS A 43 -6.68 13.70 15.31
CA LYS A 43 -7.06 15.05 15.76
C LYS A 43 -8.53 15.13 16.16
N ASP A 44 -9.40 14.42 15.45
CA ASP A 44 -10.83 14.31 15.72
C ASP A 44 -11.34 12.98 15.14
N SER A 45 -11.70 12.06 16.04
CA SER A 45 -12.11 10.70 15.71
C SER A 45 -13.62 10.56 15.45
N SER A 46 -14.34 11.67 15.27
CA SER A 46 -15.73 11.64 14.83
C SER A 46 -15.84 11.04 13.43
N THR A 47 -16.93 10.32 13.17
CA THR A 47 -17.14 9.68 11.85
C THR A 47 -17.18 10.70 10.70
N ALA A 48 -17.67 11.91 10.97
CA ALA A 48 -17.67 12.99 9.98
C ALA A 48 -16.25 13.40 9.60
N GLU A 49 -15.37 13.60 10.58
CA GLU A 49 -13.99 13.98 10.29
C GLU A 49 -13.18 12.82 9.69
N MET A 50 -13.43 11.57 10.12
CA MET A 50 -12.85 10.39 9.47
C MET A 50 -13.16 10.38 7.96
N ILE A 51 -14.42 10.60 7.56
CA ILE A 51 -14.82 10.66 6.15
C ILE A 51 -14.12 11.83 5.44
N ASN A 52 -14.04 13.01 6.08
CA ASN A 52 -13.35 14.18 5.52
C ASN A 52 -11.85 13.94 5.28
N CYS A 53 -11.15 13.42 6.29
CA CYS A 53 -9.75 13.04 6.22
C CYS A 53 -9.52 11.99 5.13
N SER A 54 -10.35 10.95 5.06
CA SER A 54 -10.25 9.93 4.01
C SER A 54 -10.47 10.48 2.61
N ASN A 55 -11.45 11.37 2.39
CA ASN A 55 -11.63 11.99 1.07
C ASN A 55 -10.41 12.81 0.63
N LYS A 56 -9.82 13.58 1.54
CA LYS A 56 -8.57 14.32 1.27
C LYS A 56 -7.39 13.39 0.99
N ALA A 57 -7.25 12.31 1.76
CA ALA A 57 -6.21 11.30 1.51
C ALA A 57 -6.39 10.63 0.14
N TYR A 58 -7.63 10.32 -0.26
CA TYR A 58 -7.93 9.81 -1.60
C TYR A 58 -7.46 10.79 -2.69
N GLU A 59 -7.75 12.08 -2.56
CA GLU A 59 -7.26 13.10 -3.51
C GLU A 59 -5.73 13.19 -3.55
N MET A 60 -5.07 13.07 -2.39
CA MET A 60 -3.60 13.03 -2.32
C MET A 60 -3.06 11.79 -3.04
N TRP A 61 -3.67 10.63 -2.85
CA TRP A 61 -3.28 9.38 -3.50
C TRP A 61 -3.51 9.41 -5.02
N ASP A 62 -4.61 9.98 -5.51
CA ASP A 62 -4.85 10.13 -6.95
C ASP A 62 -3.86 11.09 -7.61
N LYS A 63 -3.49 12.18 -6.92
CA LYS A 63 -2.40 13.06 -7.38
C LYS A 63 -1.05 12.34 -7.39
N GLU A 64 -0.78 11.58 -6.35
CA GLU A 64 0.48 10.82 -6.22
C GLU A 64 0.61 9.74 -7.30
N LEU A 65 -0.49 9.05 -7.62
CA LEU A 65 -0.55 8.10 -8.73
C LEU A 65 -0.06 8.72 -10.03
N ASN A 66 -0.57 9.92 -10.35
CA ASN A 66 -0.16 10.64 -11.55
C ASN A 66 1.30 11.09 -11.46
N ARG A 67 1.75 11.59 -10.31
CA ARG A 67 3.14 12.03 -10.09
C ARG A 67 4.12 10.88 -10.34
N VAL A 68 3.93 9.74 -9.66
CA VAL A 68 4.81 8.57 -9.75
C VAL A 68 4.78 7.97 -11.16
N TYR A 69 3.59 7.87 -11.78
CA TYR A 69 3.47 7.43 -13.17
C TYR A 69 4.33 8.27 -14.10
N GLN A 70 4.26 9.61 -14.00
CA GLN A 70 5.04 10.51 -14.85
C GLN A 70 6.55 10.40 -14.58
N GLU A 71 6.96 10.19 -13.34
CA GLU A 71 8.39 9.98 -12.99
C GLU A 71 8.92 8.67 -13.55
N LEU A 72 8.17 7.58 -13.40
CA LEU A 72 8.52 6.28 -13.97
C LEU A 72 8.62 6.37 -15.49
N MET A 73 7.64 7.00 -16.14
CA MET A 73 7.67 7.23 -17.59
C MET A 73 8.94 7.94 -18.05
N LYS A 74 9.55 8.83 -17.27
CA LYS A 74 10.82 9.49 -17.65
C LYS A 74 12.03 8.54 -17.64
N LYS A 75 11.97 7.45 -16.87
CA LYS A 75 13.07 6.49 -16.70
C LYS A 75 13.01 5.28 -17.64
N LEU A 76 11.84 5.03 -18.24
CA LEU A 76 11.60 3.86 -19.08
C LEU A 76 12.07 4.04 -20.53
N SER A 77 12.48 2.93 -21.14
CA SER A 77 12.73 2.83 -22.59
C SER A 77 11.43 3.04 -23.40
N PRO A 78 11.50 3.30 -24.72
CA PRO A 78 10.30 3.43 -25.55
C PRO A 78 9.37 2.20 -25.49
N GLU A 79 9.92 0.99 -25.48
CA GLU A 79 9.14 -0.25 -25.40
C GLU A 79 8.45 -0.39 -24.04
N GLU A 80 9.20 -0.15 -22.95
CA GLU A 80 8.66 -0.22 -21.59
C GLU A 80 7.57 0.82 -21.33
N LYS A 81 7.68 2.01 -21.93
CA LYS A 81 6.65 3.05 -21.88
C LYS A 81 5.33 2.58 -22.47
N GLU A 82 5.35 1.89 -23.61
CA GLU A 82 4.12 1.39 -24.23
C GLU A 82 3.47 0.30 -23.38
N LEU A 83 4.28 -0.60 -22.80
CA LEU A 83 3.79 -1.62 -21.86
C LEU A 83 3.17 -0.99 -20.60
N LEU A 84 3.82 0.03 -20.02
CA LEU A 84 3.30 0.71 -18.84
C LEU A 84 2.02 1.50 -19.16
N LYS A 85 1.95 2.18 -20.31
CA LYS A 85 0.72 2.86 -20.76
C LYS A 85 -0.44 1.89 -20.88
N GLU A 86 -0.22 0.72 -21.48
CA GLU A 86 -1.28 -0.28 -21.61
C GLU A 86 -1.71 -0.84 -20.25
N SER A 87 -0.75 -1.23 -19.40
CA SER A 87 -1.02 -1.65 -18.03
C SER A 87 -1.84 -0.60 -17.26
N GLN A 88 -1.47 0.68 -17.34
CA GLN A 88 -2.16 1.75 -16.65
C GLN A 88 -3.58 1.99 -17.17
N ARG A 89 -3.80 1.92 -18.49
CA ARG A 89 -5.16 2.04 -19.07
C ARG A 89 -6.08 0.91 -18.62
N GLN A 90 -5.58 -0.32 -18.60
CA GLN A 90 -6.37 -1.47 -18.15
C GLN A 90 -6.64 -1.39 -16.64
N TRP A 91 -5.65 -0.96 -15.86
CA TRP A 91 -5.83 -0.72 -14.43
C TRP A 91 -6.90 0.36 -14.14
N LEU A 92 -6.96 1.45 -14.91
CA LEU A 92 -8.00 2.47 -14.76
C LEU A 92 -9.41 1.90 -15.03
N LYS A 93 -9.57 1.07 -16.06
CA LYS A 93 -10.84 0.39 -16.33
C LYS A 93 -11.26 -0.53 -15.19
N PHE A 94 -10.31 -1.29 -14.65
CA PHE A 94 -10.52 -2.13 -13.47
C PHE A 94 -10.92 -1.27 -12.26
N ARG A 95 -10.15 -0.23 -11.93
CA ARG A 95 -10.44 0.71 -10.83
C ARG A 95 -11.84 1.27 -10.92
N ASP A 96 -12.24 1.74 -12.10
CA ASP A 96 -13.56 2.34 -12.28
C ASP A 96 -14.70 1.30 -12.15
N ALA A 97 -14.46 0.06 -12.58
CA ALA A 97 -15.39 -1.04 -12.36
C ALA A 97 -15.48 -1.43 -10.87
N GLU A 98 -14.34 -1.53 -10.20
CA GLU A 98 -14.24 -1.85 -8.79
C GLU A 98 -14.89 -0.75 -7.94
N PHE A 99 -14.71 0.53 -8.29
CA PHE A 99 -15.36 1.65 -7.61
C PHE A 99 -16.88 1.59 -7.71
N ARG A 100 -17.43 1.14 -8.86
CA ARG A 100 -18.88 0.89 -8.98
C ARG A 100 -19.32 -0.24 -8.06
N PHE A 101 -18.56 -1.31 -7.98
CA PHE A 101 -18.85 -2.43 -7.09
C PHE A 101 -18.75 -2.02 -5.60
N ILE A 102 -17.69 -1.32 -5.19
CA ILE A 102 -17.52 -0.76 -3.84
C ILE A 102 -18.69 0.16 -3.48
N ASN A 103 -19.12 1.02 -4.40
CA ASN A 103 -20.29 1.88 -4.18
C ASN A 103 -21.57 1.08 -3.97
N GLN A 104 -21.73 -0.05 -4.65
CA GLN A 104 -22.91 -0.91 -4.52
C GLN A 104 -22.87 -1.69 -3.19
N ILE A 105 -21.74 -2.32 -2.85
CA ILE A 105 -21.62 -3.19 -1.67
C ILE A 105 -21.66 -2.40 -0.36
N TYR A 106 -21.16 -1.16 -0.37
CA TYR A 106 -21.19 -0.22 0.76
C TYR A 106 -22.13 0.97 0.50
N GLY A 107 -23.18 0.75 -0.29
CA GLY A 107 -24.15 1.78 -0.69
C GLY A 107 -25.18 2.15 0.37
N TYR A 108 -25.16 1.49 1.53
CA TYR A 108 -26.10 1.72 2.61
C TYR A 108 -25.85 3.05 3.33
N GLU A 109 -26.91 3.59 3.93
CA GLU A 109 -26.85 4.76 4.80
C GLU A 109 -26.09 4.43 6.11
N GLY A 110 -25.40 5.42 6.64
CA GLY A 110 -24.71 5.33 7.93
C GLY A 110 -23.19 5.46 7.82
N GLY A 111 -22.62 6.16 8.79
CA GLY A 111 -21.21 6.57 8.76
C GLY A 111 -20.21 5.43 8.57
N PHE A 112 -20.49 4.24 9.12
CA PHE A 112 -19.67 3.04 8.92
C PHE A 112 -19.54 2.65 7.44
N TYR A 113 -20.65 2.61 6.69
CA TYR A 113 -20.61 2.25 5.27
C TYR A 113 -19.92 3.34 4.43
N HIS A 114 -20.02 4.61 4.83
CA HIS A 114 -19.26 5.68 4.20
C HIS A 114 -17.75 5.52 4.42
N THR A 115 -17.29 5.24 5.66
CA THR A 115 -15.87 5.04 5.96
C THR A 115 -15.32 3.82 5.24
N GLN A 116 -16.06 2.70 5.20
CA GLN A 116 -15.62 1.52 4.44
C GLN A 116 -15.49 1.80 2.94
N ARG A 117 -16.48 2.48 2.34
CA ARG A 117 -16.48 2.83 0.92
C ARG A 117 -15.30 3.71 0.51
N ILE A 118 -14.96 4.73 1.30
CA ILE A 118 -13.82 5.59 0.97
C ILE A 118 -12.49 4.90 1.27
N GLY A 119 -12.41 4.13 2.36
CA GLY A 119 -11.22 3.33 2.71
C GLY A 119 -10.83 2.37 1.58
N SER A 120 -11.76 1.54 1.10
CA SER A 120 -11.48 0.60 0.00
C SER A 120 -11.04 1.29 -1.30
N LYS A 121 -11.54 2.50 -1.57
CA LYS A 121 -11.09 3.28 -2.74
C LYS A 121 -9.67 3.82 -2.57
N ILE A 122 -9.32 4.26 -1.36
CA ILE A 122 -7.96 4.70 -1.02
C ILE A 122 -7.00 3.52 -1.22
N ASP A 123 -7.31 2.36 -0.64
CA ASP A 123 -6.45 1.18 -0.69
C ASP A 123 -6.12 0.80 -2.14
N LEU A 124 -7.13 0.75 -3.01
CA LEU A 124 -6.96 0.40 -4.42
C LEU A 124 -6.01 1.35 -5.16
N VAL A 125 -6.13 2.66 -4.92
CA VAL A 125 -5.26 3.67 -5.54
C VAL A 125 -3.86 3.61 -4.94
N ARG A 126 -3.77 3.54 -3.61
CA ARG A 126 -2.53 3.43 -2.84
C ARG A 126 -1.68 2.26 -3.30
N GLU A 127 -2.25 1.06 -3.41
CA GLU A 127 -1.53 -0.13 -3.86
C GLU A 127 -0.93 0.06 -5.25
N ARG A 128 -1.67 0.69 -6.18
CA ARG A 128 -1.12 0.99 -7.49
C ARG A 128 0.05 1.97 -7.42
N VAL A 129 -0.04 3.00 -6.58
CA VAL A 129 1.07 3.93 -6.37
C VAL A 129 2.31 3.18 -5.86
N LEU A 130 2.15 2.31 -4.86
CA LEU A 130 3.27 1.55 -4.30
C LEU A 130 3.92 0.64 -5.35
N HIS A 131 3.13 -0.07 -6.17
CA HIS A 131 3.70 -0.86 -7.28
C HIS A 131 4.49 0.00 -8.28
N LEU A 132 4.00 1.19 -8.62
CA LEU A 132 4.72 2.09 -9.53
C LEU A 132 6.00 2.65 -8.89
N LEU A 133 6.00 2.91 -7.57
CA LEU A 133 7.18 3.31 -6.81
C LEU A 133 8.24 2.21 -6.79
N ASP A 134 7.84 0.95 -6.61
CA ASP A 134 8.75 -0.19 -6.63
C ASP A 134 9.43 -0.32 -8.01
N TYR A 135 8.68 -0.19 -9.10
CA TYR A 135 9.25 -0.16 -10.46
C TYR A 135 10.19 1.02 -10.68
N LEU A 136 9.84 2.20 -10.15
CA LEU A 136 10.68 3.39 -10.23
C LEU A 136 12.00 3.18 -9.48
N LYS A 137 11.95 2.59 -8.28
CA LYS A 137 13.13 2.27 -7.47
C LYS A 137 14.04 1.29 -8.20
N GLU A 138 13.49 0.22 -8.78
CA GLU A 138 14.26 -0.73 -9.58
C GLU A 138 14.98 -0.04 -10.75
N LYS A 139 14.28 0.85 -11.47
CA LYS A 139 14.85 1.63 -12.58
C LYS A 139 15.89 2.67 -12.18
N MET A 140 15.89 3.11 -10.92
CA MET A 140 16.93 3.98 -10.38
C MET A 140 18.19 3.20 -10.00
N ILE A 141 18.06 1.94 -9.60
CA ILE A 141 19.19 1.06 -9.24
C ILE A 141 19.87 0.48 -10.48
N SER A 142 19.10 0.20 -11.54
CA SER A 142 19.60 -0.43 -12.76
C SER A 142 20.31 0.51 -13.75
N ASN A 143 20.49 1.80 -13.42
CA ASN A 143 21.06 2.83 -14.28
C ASN A 143 22.45 3.29 -13.80
#